data_AF-A0A1V5P9X6-F1
#
_entry.id   AF-A0A1V5P9X6-F1
#
_cell.length_a   1.000
_cell.length_b   1.000
_cell.length_c   1.000
_cell.angle_alpha   90.00
_cell.angle_beta   90.00
_cell.angle_gamma   90.00
#
_symmetry.space_group_name_H-M   'P 1'
#
loop_
_entity.id
_entity.type
_entity.pdbx_description
1 polymer ?
#
loop_
_entity_poly.entity_id
_entity_poly.type
_entity_poly.pdbx_seq_one_letter_code
_entity_poly.pdbx_strand_id
1 'polypeptide(L)'
;MKVVRATEPCPCGSGAKFKDCCLPQMMMMGMVQQEGIPHRKQVNNKKKEEKKEEVFTVTRDDIMKASSKERLEMAEKLISRNRENEAIEILEMVLYKQDEELDYIDLFFRVIDYYKRIGNYQRALLFCNELIKYDKEHKGSKFLEEILRIKGEVLLLSGQIKEGKEIFFELIEKYSDNLWNYYTFSNALLETGDNNGAVEYIEKALSLNVSDPEKVKVLLRRILNKIRAVPEE
;
A
#
# COMPACT_ATOMS: atom_id res chain seq x y z
N MET A 1 12.50 37.69 10.58
CA MET A 1 12.58 36.63 9.56
C MET A 1 12.13 37.21 8.22
N LYS A 2 12.91 37.02 7.15
CA LYS A 2 12.54 37.51 5.82
C LYS A 2 11.47 36.56 5.26
N VAL A 3 10.27 37.06 4.99
CA VAL A 3 9.15 36.23 4.47
C VAL A 3 9.39 36.02 2.98
N VAL A 4 9.64 34.77 2.58
CA VAL A 4 9.82 34.38 1.17
C VAL A 4 8.45 34.10 0.56
N ARG A 5 8.16 34.73 -0.58
CA ARG A 5 6.87 34.55 -1.28
C ARG A 5 6.88 33.27 -2.11
N ALA A 6 5.71 32.65 -2.26
CA ALA A 6 5.51 31.41 -3.01
C ALA A 6 6.09 31.41 -4.45
N THR A 7 6.14 32.59 -5.08
CA THR A 7 6.62 32.77 -6.46
C THR A 7 8.10 33.13 -6.57
N GLU A 8 8.79 33.37 -5.45
CA GLU A 8 10.21 33.69 -5.41
C GLU A 8 11.07 32.41 -5.51
N PRO A 9 12.35 32.52 -5.94
CA PRO A 9 13.27 31.39 -5.96
C PRO A 9 13.43 30.78 -4.55
N CYS A 10 13.48 29.46 -4.49
CA CYS A 10 13.55 28.73 -3.24
C CYS A 10 14.88 29.01 -2.51
N PRO A 11 14.86 29.36 -1.21
CA PRO A 11 16.07 29.71 -0.47
C PRO A 11 17.01 28.53 -0.21
N CYS A 12 16.59 27.29 -0.48
CA CYS A 12 17.46 26.12 -0.43
C CYS A 12 18.49 26.06 -1.56
N GLY A 13 18.41 26.96 -2.55
CA GLY A 13 19.36 27.02 -3.66
C GLY A 13 19.04 26.12 -4.84
N SER A 14 17.85 25.49 -4.87
CA SER A 14 17.45 24.59 -5.97
C SER A 14 17.15 25.29 -7.30
N GLY A 15 17.05 26.62 -7.31
CA GLY A 15 16.67 27.41 -8.49
C GLY A 15 15.18 27.32 -8.88
N ALA A 16 14.42 26.40 -8.29
CA ALA A 16 12.97 26.28 -8.46
C ALA A 16 12.21 27.34 -7.66
N LYS A 17 10.93 27.57 -7.97
CA LYS A 17 10.06 28.47 -7.18
C LYS A 17 9.76 27.84 -5.82
N PHE A 18 9.68 28.67 -4.78
CA PHE A 18 9.52 28.21 -3.40
C PHE A 18 8.29 27.30 -3.21
N LYS A 19 7.17 27.62 -3.87
CA LYS A 19 5.94 26.82 -3.82
C LYS A 19 6.07 25.40 -4.37
N ASP A 20 7.01 25.19 -5.29
CA ASP A 20 7.19 23.93 -6.02
C ASP A 20 8.36 23.10 -5.45
N CYS A 21 8.99 23.56 -4.36
CA CYS A 21 10.19 22.93 -3.79
C CYS A 21 10.03 22.67 -2.30
N CYS A 22 10.40 23.64 -1.44
CA CYS A 22 10.39 23.43 0.01
C CYS A 22 9.05 23.76 0.67
N LEU A 23 8.18 24.57 0.05
CA LEU A 23 6.90 24.92 0.66
C LEU A 23 6.00 23.68 0.93
N PRO A 24 5.86 22.69 0.03
CA PRO A 24 5.09 21.48 0.32
C PRO A 24 5.69 20.65 1.47
N GLN A 25 7.02 20.59 1.56
CA GLN A 25 7.72 19.93 2.66
C GLN A 25 7.50 20.67 4.00
N MET A 26 7.49 22.00 4.00
CA MET A 26 7.23 22.81 5.19
C MET A 26 5.75 22.76 5.62
N MET A 27 4.82 22.64 4.67
CA MET A 27 3.39 22.43 4.94
C MET A 27 3.12 21.03 5.51
N MET A 28 3.85 20.00 5.07
CA MET A 28 3.79 18.65 5.65
C MET A 28 4.32 18.56 7.10
N MET A 29 5.17 19.50 7.53
CA MET A 29 5.67 19.58 8.92
C MET A 29 4.87 20.53 9.83
N GLY A 30 3.70 21.02 9.38
CA GLY A 30 2.79 21.82 10.21
C GLY A 30 3.24 23.25 10.53
N MET A 31 4.17 23.83 9.77
CA MET A 31 4.80 25.12 10.12
C MET A 31 4.21 26.37 9.43
N VAL A 32 3.20 26.26 8.56
CA VAL A 32 2.61 27.43 7.87
C VAL A 32 1.10 27.28 7.67
N GLN A 33 0.32 28.23 8.21
CA GLN A 33 -1.11 28.43 7.86
C GLN A 33 -1.21 29.55 6.82
N GLN A 34 -1.96 29.34 5.74
CA GLN A 34 -2.24 30.40 4.75
C GLN A 34 -3.69 30.89 4.87
N GLU A 35 -3.81 32.20 5.07
CA GLU A 35 -5.00 33.00 4.79
C GLU A 35 -5.18 33.18 3.26
N GLY A 36 -6.44 33.24 2.84
CA GLY A 36 -6.89 32.99 1.47
C GLY A 36 -6.49 34.02 0.41
N ILE A 37 -6.59 33.58 -0.85
CA ILE A 37 -6.52 34.42 -2.05
C ILE A 37 -7.72 34.08 -2.96
N PRO A 38 -8.49 35.08 -3.44
CA PRO A 38 -9.72 34.87 -4.21
C PRO A 38 -9.42 34.68 -5.71
N HIS A 39 -10.04 33.67 -6.34
CA HIS A 39 -9.95 33.46 -7.78
C HIS A 39 -11.11 34.12 -8.55
N ARG A 40 -10.69 34.95 -9.50
CA ARG A 40 -11.43 35.78 -10.44
C ARG A 40 -12.19 34.93 -11.48
N LYS A 41 -13.46 35.28 -11.71
CA LYS A 41 -14.34 34.73 -12.76
C LYS A 41 -13.76 34.92 -14.17
N GLN A 42 -13.84 33.88 -15.00
CA GLN A 42 -14.11 34.04 -16.42
C GLN A 42 -15.16 33.03 -16.88
N VAL A 43 -16.19 33.60 -17.49
CA VAL A 43 -17.31 32.96 -18.15
C VAL A 43 -16.82 32.47 -19.51
N ASN A 44 -17.17 31.23 -19.89
CA ASN A 44 -17.56 30.99 -21.28
C ASN A 44 -18.52 29.81 -21.39
N ASN A 45 -19.71 30.14 -21.86
CA ASN A 45 -20.80 29.26 -22.25
C ASN A 45 -20.40 28.42 -23.46
N LYS A 46 -20.65 27.10 -23.41
CA LYS A 46 -21.21 26.34 -24.52
C LYS A 46 -21.87 25.07 -23.98
N LYS A 47 -23.20 25.06 -24.05
CA LYS A 47 -24.08 23.95 -23.68
C LYS A 47 -23.83 22.75 -24.59
N LYS A 48 -23.32 21.67 -24.01
CA LYS A 48 -23.63 20.30 -24.41
C LYS A 48 -24.37 19.69 -23.22
N GLU A 49 -25.57 19.18 -23.47
CA GLU A 49 -26.33 18.39 -22.50
C GLU A 49 -25.67 17.02 -22.36
N GLU A 50 -24.56 17.00 -21.62
CA GLU A 50 -24.04 15.80 -21.00
C GLU A 50 -24.91 15.55 -19.77
N LYS A 51 -25.39 14.31 -19.59
CA LYS A 51 -25.93 13.86 -18.30
C LYS A 51 -24.88 14.22 -17.26
N LYS A 52 -25.13 15.25 -16.46
CA LYS A 52 -24.25 15.63 -15.36
C LYS A 52 -24.22 14.45 -14.40
N GLU A 53 -23.22 13.60 -14.52
CA GLU A 53 -22.77 12.83 -13.37
C GLU A 53 -22.52 13.86 -12.27
N GLU A 54 -23.29 13.79 -11.19
CA GLU A 54 -22.98 14.55 -10.01
C GLU A 54 -21.54 14.21 -9.63
N VAL A 55 -20.67 15.21 -9.78
CA VAL A 55 -19.27 15.11 -9.39
C VAL A 55 -19.31 14.90 -7.88
N PHE A 56 -19.11 13.65 -7.45
CA PHE A 56 -19.04 13.30 -6.04
C PHE A 56 -17.72 13.86 -5.53
N THR A 57 -17.78 15.04 -4.93
CA THR A 57 -16.66 15.69 -4.28
C THR A 57 -16.79 15.42 -2.79
N VAL A 58 -15.79 14.78 -2.20
CA VAL A 58 -15.66 14.67 -0.74
C VAL A 58 -14.76 15.82 -0.30
N THR A 59 -15.26 16.70 0.55
CA THR A 59 -14.43 17.79 1.09
C THR A 59 -13.76 17.38 2.40
N ARG A 60 -12.69 18.08 2.77
CA ARG A 60 -12.03 17.86 4.06
C ARG A 60 -12.98 18.02 5.24
N ASP A 61 -13.89 18.99 5.18
CA ASP A 61 -14.87 19.23 6.23
C ASP A 61 -15.86 18.07 6.36
N ASP A 62 -16.27 17.46 5.24
CA ASP A 62 -17.13 16.28 5.23
C ASP A 62 -16.45 15.10 5.94
N ILE A 63 -15.17 14.84 5.60
CA ILE A 63 -14.38 13.75 6.21
C ILE A 63 -14.18 13.97 7.70
N MET A 64 -13.91 15.23 8.11
CA MET A 64 -13.64 15.54 9.51
C MET A 64 -14.88 15.38 10.40
N LYS A 65 -16.06 15.70 9.87
CA LYS A 65 -17.34 15.56 10.59
C LYS A 65 -17.93 14.15 10.54
N ALA A 66 -17.55 13.35 9.53
CA ALA A 66 -18.03 11.98 9.36
C ALA A 66 -17.59 11.04 10.49
N SER A 67 -18.47 10.10 10.83
CA SER A 67 -18.16 8.90 11.60
C SER A 67 -17.22 7.95 10.83
N SER A 68 -16.66 6.95 11.50
CA SER A 68 -15.80 5.95 10.87
C SER A 68 -16.54 5.18 9.77
N LYS A 69 -17.81 4.83 9.99
CA LYS A 69 -18.67 4.17 9.00
C LYS A 69 -18.92 5.04 7.77
N GLU A 70 -19.27 6.31 7.97
CA GLU A 70 -19.49 7.25 6.86
C GLU A 70 -18.21 7.47 6.06
N ARG A 71 -17.04 7.52 6.72
CA ARG A 71 -15.74 7.58 6.05
C ARG A 71 -15.49 6.36 5.18
N LEU A 72 -15.79 5.16 5.66
CA LEU A 72 -15.66 3.93 4.86
C LEU A 72 -16.57 3.99 3.62
N GLU A 73 -17.83 4.42 3.77
CA GLU A 73 -18.73 4.59 2.62
C GLU A 73 -18.23 5.64 1.61
N MET A 74 -17.64 6.74 2.08
CA MET A 74 -17.00 7.72 1.21
C MET A 74 -15.82 7.11 0.45
N ALA A 75 -14.96 6.35 1.13
CA ALA A 75 -13.82 5.69 0.53
C ALA A 75 -14.25 4.67 -0.54
N GLU A 76 -15.26 3.85 -0.29
CA GLU A 76 -15.82 2.91 -1.29
C GLU A 76 -16.36 3.63 -2.54
N LYS A 77 -17.05 4.75 -2.34
CA LYS A 77 -17.53 5.60 -3.45
C LYS A 77 -16.36 6.21 -4.25
N LEU A 78 -15.24 6.53 -3.61
CA LEU A 78 -14.04 7.00 -4.29
C LEU A 78 -13.35 5.87 -5.07
N ILE A 79 -13.23 4.67 -4.47
CA ILE A 79 -12.67 3.48 -5.13
C ILE A 79 -13.46 3.13 -6.40
N SER A 80 -14.78 3.07 -6.32
CA SER A 80 -15.65 2.79 -7.49
C SER A 80 -15.56 3.84 -8.61
N ARG A 81 -14.98 5.01 -8.32
CA ARG A 81 -14.70 6.08 -9.29
C ARG A 81 -13.22 6.18 -9.67
N ASN A 82 -12.42 5.15 -9.40
CA ASN A 82 -10.97 5.09 -9.65
C ASN A 82 -10.17 6.21 -8.96
N ARG A 83 -10.68 6.74 -7.84
CA ARG A 83 -10.02 7.74 -7.00
C ARG A 83 -9.44 7.10 -5.75
N GLU A 84 -8.72 6.00 -5.96
CA GLU A 84 -8.19 5.14 -4.89
C GLU A 84 -7.19 5.88 -4.00
N ASN A 85 -6.39 6.79 -4.55
CA ASN A 85 -5.44 7.60 -3.78
C ASN A 85 -6.14 8.47 -2.73
N GLU A 86 -7.32 9.03 -3.05
CA GLU A 86 -8.09 9.82 -2.08
C GLU A 86 -8.81 8.91 -1.09
N ALA A 87 -9.28 7.75 -1.55
CA ALA A 87 -9.88 6.76 -0.68
C ALA A 87 -8.89 6.30 0.39
N ILE A 88 -7.63 6.05 0.03
CA ILE A 88 -6.64 5.54 0.97
C ILE A 88 -6.38 6.50 2.13
N GLU A 89 -6.38 7.82 1.87
CA GLU A 89 -6.22 8.82 2.92
C GLU A 89 -7.37 8.74 3.94
N ILE A 90 -8.59 8.49 3.46
CA ILE A 90 -9.76 8.29 4.32
C ILE A 90 -9.65 6.98 5.11
N LEU A 91 -9.20 5.90 4.47
CA LEU A 91 -8.97 4.61 5.12
C LEU A 91 -7.92 4.71 6.23
N GLU A 92 -6.82 5.43 6.00
CA GLU A 92 -5.82 5.72 7.04
C GLU A 92 -6.43 6.48 8.20
N MET A 93 -7.23 7.53 7.93
CA MET A 93 -7.89 8.30 8.99
C MET A 93 -8.81 7.43 9.86
N VAL A 94 -9.47 6.43 9.26
CA VAL A 94 -10.27 5.45 10.01
C VAL A 94 -9.36 4.57 10.88
N LEU A 95 -8.26 4.04 10.32
CA LEU A 95 -7.28 3.24 11.07
C LEU A 95 -6.62 4.00 12.23
N TYR A 96 -6.39 5.31 12.11
CA TYR A 96 -5.79 6.11 13.17
C TYR A 96 -6.74 6.44 14.31
N LYS A 97 -8.04 6.58 14.04
CA LYS A 97 -9.02 6.92 15.09
C LYS A 97 -9.48 5.73 15.91
N GLN A 98 -9.32 4.50 15.40
CA GLN A 98 -9.65 3.24 16.07
C GLN A 98 -10.95 3.30 16.89
N ASP A 99 -12.06 3.31 16.17
CA ASP A 99 -13.43 3.10 16.68
C ASP A 99 -13.63 1.64 17.12
N GLU A 100 -14.14 1.40 18.33
CA GLU A 100 -14.27 0.05 18.92
C GLU A 100 -15.24 -0.86 18.17
N GLU A 101 -16.15 -0.31 17.36
CA GLU A 101 -17.19 -1.08 16.66
C GLU A 101 -16.72 -1.73 15.35
N LEU A 102 -15.50 -1.44 14.88
CA LEU A 102 -15.02 -1.90 13.58
C LEU A 102 -13.94 -2.99 13.71
N ASP A 103 -14.02 -3.97 12.81
CA ASP A 103 -12.94 -4.91 12.56
C ASP A 103 -11.99 -4.35 11.49
N TYR A 104 -10.74 -4.10 11.87
CA TYR A 104 -9.78 -3.41 11.02
C TYR A 104 -8.93 -4.33 10.14
N ILE A 105 -9.03 -5.65 10.29
CA ILE A 105 -8.17 -6.61 9.56
C ILE A 105 -8.21 -6.37 8.05
N ASP A 106 -9.41 -6.38 7.46
CA ASP A 106 -9.59 -6.16 6.02
C ASP A 106 -9.12 -4.77 5.59
N LEU A 107 -9.31 -3.78 6.46
CA LEU A 107 -8.92 -2.41 6.19
C LEU A 107 -7.39 -2.26 6.14
N PHE A 108 -6.68 -2.87 7.09
CA PHE A 108 -5.22 -2.91 7.07
C PHE A 108 -4.70 -3.60 5.81
N PHE A 109 -5.24 -4.77 5.45
CA PHE A 109 -4.79 -5.47 4.24
C PHE A 109 -4.97 -4.63 2.98
N ARG A 110 -6.09 -3.93 2.84
CA ARG A 110 -6.32 -3.00 1.71
C ARG A 110 -5.30 -1.86 1.66
N VAL A 111 -5.01 -1.25 2.81
CA VAL A 111 -4.01 -0.17 2.90
C VAL A 111 -2.61 -0.67 2.59
N ILE A 112 -2.23 -1.84 3.10
CA ILE A 112 -0.93 -2.47 2.82
C ILE A 112 -0.80 -2.79 1.33
N ASP A 113 -1.81 -3.41 0.73
CA ASP A 113 -1.78 -3.78 -0.69
C ASP A 113 -1.68 -2.56 -1.61
N TYR A 114 -2.44 -1.50 -1.32
CA TYR A 114 -2.31 -0.24 -2.04
C TYR A 114 -0.88 0.28 -2.00
N TYR A 115 -0.27 0.39 -0.82
CA TYR A 115 1.08 0.93 -0.69
C TYR A 115 2.15 0.04 -1.30
N LYS A 116 2.00 -1.28 -1.21
CA LYS A 116 2.87 -2.24 -1.89
C LYS A 116 2.82 -2.02 -3.41
N ARG A 117 1.62 -1.89 -3.97
CA ARG A 117 1.38 -1.76 -5.41
C ARG A 117 1.91 -0.46 -6.01
N ILE A 118 1.88 0.64 -5.25
CA ILE A 118 2.50 1.91 -5.67
C ILE A 118 3.99 2.02 -5.32
N GLY A 119 4.60 0.96 -4.77
CA GLY A 119 6.02 0.91 -4.43
C GLY A 119 6.40 1.71 -3.18
N ASN A 120 5.43 2.18 -2.39
CA ASN A 120 5.69 2.87 -1.13
C ASN A 120 5.86 1.84 0.00
N TYR A 121 6.96 1.10 -0.06
CA TYR A 121 7.22 -0.01 0.85
C TYR A 121 7.37 0.45 2.31
N GLN A 122 7.84 1.67 2.56
CA GLN A 122 7.93 2.20 3.92
C GLN A 122 6.55 2.32 4.58
N ARG A 123 5.55 2.83 3.86
CA ARG A 123 4.16 2.86 4.36
C ARG A 123 3.57 1.46 4.48
N ALA A 124 3.79 0.58 3.51
CA ALA A 124 3.32 -0.80 3.60
C ALA A 124 3.87 -1.51 4.85
N LEU A 125 5.17 -1.38 5.14
CA LEU A 125 5.81 -1.96 6.34
C LEU A 125 5.28 -1.34 7.65
N LEU A 126 5.00 -0.04 7.66
CA LEU A 126 4.37 0.62 8.81
C LEU A 126 3.04 -0.07 9.13
N PHE A 127 2.17 -0.22 8.14
CA PHE A 127 0.85 -0.85 8.35
C PHE A 127 0.94 -2.35 8.62
N CYS A 128 1.92 -3.08 8.07
CA CYS A 128 2.18 -4.46 8.49
C CYS A 128 2.47 -4.54 10.00
N ASN A 129 3.32 -3.65 10.52
CA ASN A 129 3.66 -3.65 11.95
C ASN A 129 2.47 -3.26 12.84
N GLU A 130 1.65 -2.30 12.40
CA GLU A 130 0.41 -1.93 13.12
C GLU A 130 -0.61 -3.08 13.09
N LEU A 131 -0.76 -3.78 11.95
CA LEU A 131 -1.63 -4.94 11.83
C LEU A 131 -1.16 -6.10 12.72
N ILE A 132 0.15 -6.35 12.86
CA ILE A 132 0.68 -7.36 13.79
C ILE A 132 0.26 -7.04 15.23
N LYS A 133 0.38 -5.77 15.65
CA LYS A 133 -0.04 -5.34 17.00
C LYS A 133 -1.54 -5.54 17.18
N TYR A 134 -2.34 -5.07 16.22
CA TYR A 134 -3.80 -5.19 16.25
C TYR A 134 -4.27 -6.65 16.30
N ASP A 135 -3.72 -7.53 15.45
CA ASP A 135 -4.03 -8.96 15.41
C ASP A 135 -3.68 -9.65 16.74
N LYS A 136 -2.55 -9.29 17.35
CA LYS A 136 -2.16 -9.81 18.66
C LYS A 136 -3.14 -9.39 19.76
N GLU A 137 -3.53 -8.12 19.79
CA GLU A 137 -4.39 -7.53 20.82
C GLU A 137 -5.85 -7.95 20.69
N HIS A 138 -6.37 -8.06 19.46
CA HIS A 138 -7.81 -8.18 19.22
C HIS A 138 -8.22 -9.54 18.64
N LYS A 139 -7.30 -10.24 17.97
CA LYS A 139 -7.61 -11.49 17.24
C LYS A 139 -6.81 -12.70 17.72
N GLY A 140 -5.96 -12.53 18.75
CA GLY A 140 -5.19 -13.63 19.31
C GLY A 140 -4.14 -14.19 18.36
N SER A 141 -3.53 -13.35 17.51
CA SER A 141 -2.52 -13.74 16.52
C SER A 141 -3.06 -14.66 15.41
N LYS A 142 -4.36 -14.60 15.11
CA LYS A 142 -5.03 -15.47 14.12
C LYS A 142 -4.50 -15.25 12.71
N PHE A 143 -4.15 -14.00 12.37
CA PHE A 143 -3.71 -13.63 11.02
C PHE A 143 -2.18 -13.49 10.91
N LEU A 144 -1.45 -13.72 12.01
CA LEU A 144 -0.01 -13.47 12.11
C LEU A 144 0.81 -14.09 10.96
N GLU A 145 0.50 -15.32 10.56
CA GLU A 145 1.19 -15.99 9.45
C GLU A 145 1.04 -15.23 8.13
N GLU A 146 -0.18 -14.83 7.79
CA GLU A 146 -0.49 -14.08 6.57
C GLU A 146 0.15 -12.69 6.59
N ILE A 147 0.11 -12.01 7.75
CA ILE A 147 0.71 -10.69 7.92
C ILE A 147 2.24 -10.76 7.77
N LEU A 148 2.87 -11.78 8.37
CA LEU A 148 4.31 -12.01 8.24
C LEU A 148 4.69 -12.33 6.79
N ARG A 149 3.90 -13.13 6.08
CA ARG A 149 4.12 -13.41 4.65
C ARG A 149 4.13 -12.14 3.81
N ILE A 150 3.16 -11.25 4.04
CA ILE A 150 3.11 -9.95 3.33
C ILE A 150 4.28 -9.06 3.75
N LYS A 151 4.63 -9.00 5.04
CA LYS A 151 5.79 -8.23 5.53
C LYS A 151 7.09 -8.72 4.90
N GLY A 152 7.30 -10.04 4.83
CA GLY A 152 8.46 -10.64 4.17
C GLY A 152 8.54 -10.26 2.70
N GLU A 153 7.43 -10.35 1.96
CA GLU A 153 7.33 -9.92 0.56
C GLU A 153 7.73 -8.45 0.40
N VAL A 154 7.15 -7.56 1.21
CA VAL A 154 7.43 -6.11 1.15
C VAL A 154 8.90 -5.80 1.49
N LEU A 155 9.50 -6.50 2.46
CA LEU A 155 10.91 -6.34 2.79
C LEU A 155 11.81 -6.69 1.60
N LEU A 156 11.55 -7.83 0.94
CA LEU A 156 12.30 -8.23 -0.25
C LEU A 156 12.17 -7.20 -1.38
N LEU A 157 10.95 -6.78 -1.70
CA LEU A 157 10.70 -5.77 -2.75
C LEU A 157 11.33 -4.41 -2.43
N SER A 158 11.45 -4.05 -1.14
CA SER A 158 12.13 -2.84 -0.70
C SER A 158 13.66 -2.91 -0.70
N GLY A 159 14.23 -4.08 -1.04
CA GLY A 159 15.69 -4.32 -1.03
C GLY A 159 16.26 -4.74 0.34
N GLN A 160 15.43 -4.90 1.37
CA GLN A 160 15.82 -5.44 2.68
C GLN A 160 15.88 -6.97 2.61
N ILE A 161 16.75 -7.48 1.73
CA ILE A 161 16.76 -8.89 1.30
C ILE A 161 16.97 -9.85 2.47
N LYS A 162 17.91 -9.54 3.37
CA LYS A 162 18.25 -10.42 4.48
C LYS A 162 17.06 -10.63 5.42
N GLU A 163 16.47 -9.54 5.88
CA GLU A 163 15.33 -9.56 6.82
C GLU A 163 14.10 -10.19 6.20
N GLY A 164 13.83 -9.91 4.92
CA GLY A 164 12.73 -10.54 4.19
C GLY A 164 12.90 -12.06 4.09
N LYS A 165 14.11 -12.54 3.77
CA LYS A 165 14.42 -13.98 3.72
C LYS A 165 14.28 -14.65 5.10
N GLU A 166 14.76 -14.01 6.17
CA GLU A 166 14.64 -14.52 7.54
C GLU A 166 13.19 -14.78 7.92
N ILE A 167 12.26 -13.85 7.62
CA ILE A 167 10.82 -14.06 7.85
C ILE A 167 10.30 -15.29 7.10
N PHE A 168 10.66 -15.45 5.83
CA PHE A 168 10.21 -16.61 5.05
C PHE A 168 10.79 -17.92 5.56
N PHE A 169 12.04 -17.93 6.02
CA PHE A 169 12.63 -19.12 6.63
C PHE A 169 11.88 -19.52 7.89
N GLU A 170 11.56 -18.57 8.77
CA GLU A 170 10.74 -18.83 9.97
C GLU A 170 9.34 -19.35 9.60
N LEU A 171 8.69 -18.75 8.60
CA LEU A 171 7.37 -19.18 8.12
C LEU A 171 7.40 -20.61 7.56
N ILE A 172 8.41 -20.94 6.76
CA ILE A 172 8.57 -22.27 6.15
C ILE A 172 8.95 -23.32 7.20
N GLU A 173 9.74 -22.95 8.22
CA GLU A 173 10.08 -23.84 9.32
C GLU A 173 8.83 -24.17 10.16
N LYS A 174 8.03 -23.15 10.49
CA LYS A 174 6.86 -23.30 11.36
C LYS A 174 5.62 -23.86 10.67
N TYR A 175 5.40 -23.47 9.42
CA TYR A 175 4.22 -23.80 8.61
C TYR A 175 4.65 -24.45 7.29
N SER A 176 5.42 -25.53 7.42
CA SER A 176 6.06 -26.21 6.29
C SER A 176 5.08 -26.78 5.26
N ASP A 177 3.81 -26.96 5.61
CA ASP A 177 2.74 -27.46 4.75
C ASP A 177 1.94 -26.36 4.04
N ASN A 178 2.14 -25.09 4.41
CA ASN A 178 1.47 -23.98 3.76
C ASN A 178 2.18 -23.58 2.46
N LEU A 179 1.64 -24.04 1.34
CA LEU A 179 2.17 -23.79 0.00
C LEU A 179 2.23 -22.30 -0.38
N TRP A 180 1.40 -21.43 0.22
CA TRP A 180 1.45 -19.99 -0.03
C TRP A 180 2.75 -19.35 0.45
N ASN A 181 3.35 -19.86 1.52
CA ASN A 181 4.62 -19.34 2.02
C ASN A 181 5.73 -19.52 0.98
N TYR A 182 5.76 -20.68 0.32
CA TYR A 182 6.68 -20.94 -0.79
C TYR A 182 6.33 -20.12 -2.04
N TYR A 183 5.04 -20.04 -2.41
CA TYR A 183 4.61 -19.28 -3.58
C TYR A 183 4.97 -17.79 -3.47
N THR A 184 4.61 -17.15 -2.36
CA THR A 184 4.91 -15.73 -2.17
C THR A 184 6.41 -15.50 -2.07
N PHE A 185 7.15 -16.38 -1.38
CA PHE A 185 8.60 -16.24 -1.29
C PHE A 185 9.26 -16.33 -2.67
N SER A 186 8.98 -17.39 -3.43
CA SER A 186 9.56 -17.60 -4.74
C SER A 186 9.20 -16.49 -5.73
N ASN A 187 7.99 -15.95 -5.70
CA ASN A 187 7.65 -14.78 -6.51
C ASN A 187 8.45 -13.54 -6.10
N ALA A 188 8.54 -13.25 -4.80
CA ALA A 188 9.32 -12.12 -4.32
C ALA A 188 10.80 -12.26 -4.69
N LEU A 189 11.36 -13.47 -4.63
CA LEU A 189 12.72 -13.75 -5.08
C LEU A 189 12.91 -13.42 -6.57
N LEU A 190 11.98 -13.83 -7.44
CA LEU A 190 12.02 -13.48 -8.87
C LEU A 190 11.97 -11.98 -9.12
N GLU A 191 11.09 -11.26 -8.43
CA GLU A 191 10.99 -9.79 -8.54
C GLU A 191 12.28 -9.09 -8.08
N THR A 192 13.02 -9.70 -7.15
CA THR A 192 14.33 -9.22 -6.72
C THR A 192 15.51 -9.75 -7.55
N GLY A 193 15.25 -10.57 -8.58
CA GLY A 193 16.25 -11.13 -9.48
C GLY A 193 16.96 -12.41 -8.99
N ASP A 194 16.54 -12.99 -7.86
CA ASP A 194 17.09 -14.24 -7.32
C ASP A 194 16.37 -15.45 -7.94
N ASN A 195 16.62 -15.69 -9.23
CA ASN A 195 16.00 -16.78 -9.98
C ASN A 195 16.36 -18.16 -9.42
N ASN A 196 17.61 -18.35 -8.98
CA ASN A 196 18.08 -19.63 -8.46
C ASN A 196 17.38 -19.96 -7.14
N GLY A 197 17.30 -19.00 -6.21
CA GLY A 197 16.55 -19.17 -4.97
C GLY A 197 15.07 -19.43 -5.24
N ALA A 198 14.46 -18.71 -6.19
CA ALA A 198 13.06 -18.95 -6.55
C ALA A 198 12.83 -20.40 -7.01
N VAL A 199 13.68 -20.93 -7.89
CA VAL A 199 13.62 -22.33 -8.37
C VAL A 199 13.75 -23.32 -7.21
N GLU A 200 14.74 -23.14 -6.34
CA GLU A 200 14.99 -24.01 -5.18
C GLU A 200 13.71 -24.16 -4.31
N TYR A 201 13.10 -23.04 -3.93
CA TYR A 201 11.92 -23.06 -3.06
C TYR A 201 10.65 -23.54 -3.78
N ILE A 202 10.53 -23.31 -5.10
CA ILE A 202 9.46 -23.92 -5.90
C ILE A 202 9.59 -25.44 -5.90
N GLU A 203 10.78 -25.97 -6.17
CA GLU A 203 11.01 -27.41 -6.23
C GLU A 203 10.79 -28.07 -4.87
N LYS A 204 11.26 -27.42 -3.80
CA LYS A 204 10.98 -27.84 -2.42
C LYS A 204 9.47 -27.94 -2.19
N ALA A 205 8.69 -26.91 -2.50
CA ALA A 205 7.24 -26.91 -2.34
C ALA A 205 6.52 -28.01 -3.16
N LEU A 206 6.98 -28.26 -4.39
CA LEU A 206 6.41 -29.28 -5.26
C LEU A 206 6.66 -30.71 -4.76
N SER A 207 7.76 -30.93 -4.02
CA SER A 207 8.08 -32.22 -3.39
C SER A 207 7.25 -32.54 -2.14
N LEU A 208 6.60 -31.55 -1.53
CA LEU A 208 5.82 -31.74 -0.31
C LEU A 208 4.58 -32.61 -0.56
N ASN A 209 4.30 -33.57 0.31
CA ASN A 209 3.06 -34.36 0.25
C ASN A 209 1.96 -33.72 1.11
N VAL A 210 1.43 -32.58 0.65
CA VAL A 210 0.42 -31.78 1.36
C VAL A 210 -0.81 -31.56 0.50
N SER A 211 -1.96 -31.36 1.15
CA SER A 211 -3.22 -31.02 0.49
C SER A 211 -3.09 -29.70 -0.27
N ASP A 212 -3.65 -29.64 -1.47
CA ASP A 212 -3.56 -28.47 -2.35
C ASP A 212 -4.94 -28.11 -2.95
N PRO A 213 -5.95 -27.77 -2.11
CA PRO A 213 -7.29 -27.46 -2.59
C PRO A 213 -7.32 -26.22 -3.50
N GLU A 214 -6.42 -25.27 -3.24
CA GLU A 214 -6.30 -24.01 -3.97
C GLU A 214 -5.41 -24.11 -5.21
N LYS A 215 -4.86 -25.31 -5.49
CA LYS A 215 -4.03 -25.61 -6.67
C LYS A 215 -2.78 -24.73 -6.76
N VAL A 216 -2.19 -24.36 -5.63
CA VAL A 216 -0.96 -23.57 -5.53
C VAL A 216 0.19 -24.26 -6.27
N LYS A 217 0.28 -25.60 -6.27
CA LYS A 217 1.30 -26.34 -7.04
C LYS A 217 1.18 -26.12 -8.54
N VAL A 218 -0.02 -25.84 -9.05
CA VAL A 218 -0.21 -25.49 -10.48
C VAL A 218 0.41 -24.12 -10.76
N LEU A 219 0.23 -23.15 -9.87
CA LEU A 219 0.83 -21.82 -9.99
C LEU A 219 2.35 -21.89 -9.93
N LEU A 220 2.90 -22.65 -8.97
CA LEU A 220 4.33 -22.91 -8.83
C LEU A 220 4.94 -23.55 -10.08
N ARG A 221 4.30 -24.59 -10.66
CA ARG A 221 4.75 -25.21 -11.92
C ARG A 221 4.75 -24.21 -13.09
N ARG A 222 3.74 -23.34 -13.16
CA ARG A 222 3.67 -22.30 -14.20
C ARG A 222 4.86 -21.34 -14.09
N ILE A 223 5.22 -20.95 -12.87
CA ILE A 223 6.38 -20.08 -12.62
C ILE A 223 7.67 -20.81 -13.01
N LEU A 224 7.87 -22.04 -12.54
CA LEU A 224 9.05 -22.84 -12.85
C LEU A 224 9.28 -23.02 -14.35
N ASN A 225 8.20 -23.30 -15.10
CA ASN A 225 8.27 -23.45 -16.55
C ASN A 225 8.63 -22.15 -17.25
N LYS A 226 8.16 -20.99 -16.75
CA LYS A 226 8.55 -19.68 -17.29
C LYS A 226 10.05 -19.43 -17.11
N ILE A 227 10.58 -19.69 -15.92
CA ILE A 227 12.02 -19.51 -15.63
C ILE A 227 12.87 -20.38 -16.56
N ARG A 228 12.52 -21.67 -16.69
CA ARG A 228 13.26 -22.64 -17.52
C ARG A 228 13.14 -22.40 -19.04
N ALA A 229 12.14 -21.65 -19.48
CA ALA A 229 11.95 -21.32 -20.89
C ALA A 229 12.80 -20.14 -21.35
N VAL A 230 13.44 -19.40 -20.44
CA VAL A 230 14.37 -18.32 -20.78
C VAL A 230 15.74 -18.94 -21.12
N PRO A 231 16.27 -18.78 -22.34
CA PRO A 231 17.62 -19.23 -22.69
C PRO A 231 18.67 -18.52 -21.83
N GLU A 232 19.69 -19.22 -21.37
CA GLU A 232 20.88 -18.58 -20.77
C GLU A 232 21.57 -17.73 -21.85
N GLU A 233 21.69 -16.41 -21.62
CA GLU A 233 22.41 -15.45 -22.48
C GLU A 233 23.94 -15.57 -22.34
#